data_AF-A0A7S2GPF8-F1
#
_entry.id   AF-A0A7S2GPF8-F1
#
_cell.length_a   1.000
_cell.length_b   1.000
_cell.length_c   1.000
_cell.angle_alpha   90.00
_cell.angle_beta   90.00
_cell.angle_gamma   90.00
#
_symmetry.space_group_name_H-M   'P 1'
#
loop_
_entity.id
_entity.type
_entity.pdbx_description
1 polymer ?
#
loop_
_entity_poly.entity_id
_entity_poly.type
_entity_poly.pdbx_seq_one_letter_code
_entity_poly.pdbx_strand_id
1 'polypeptide(L)'
;MSSSVASSQPTDQTDDAADHDKGALAEEADQTDISMLSITDGQNERGIPRVKFVEDISSFAESFTPPASAELLIGAFSDLFSKFKAYETNLSQKRLNYQQKIPEIEKSLLLVNHLKK
;
A
#
# COMPACT_ATOMS: atom_id res chain seq x y z
N MET A 1 16.87 -62.64 38.00
CA MET A 1 16.58 -61.73 39.13
C MET A 1 16.72 -60.31 38.61
N SER A 2 15.60 -59.71 38.25
CA SER A 2 15.54 -58.34 37.71
C SER A 2 15.49 -57.35 38.86
N SER A 3 16.40 -56.38 38.88
CA SER A 3 16.45 -55.30 39.86
C SER A 3 15.72 -54.06 39.34
N SER A 4 14.83 -53.56 40.20
CA SER A 4 14.08 -52.30 40.16
C SER A 4 14.97 -51.06 40.31
N VAL A 5 14.56 -49.91 39.73
CA VAL A 5 14.27 -48.65 40.44
C VAL A 5 13.68 -47.61 39.47
N ALA A 6 12.63 -46.94 39.92
CA ALA A 6 11.89 -45.86 39.27
C ALA A 6 12.42 -44.47 39.68
N SER A 7 12.30 -43.45 38.82
CA SER A 7 11.56 -42.19 39.07
C SER A 7 11.90 -41.08 38.05
N SER A 8 10.95 -40.13 37.91
CA SER A 8 10.93 -38.77 37.35
C SER A 8 10.84 -38.52 35.82
N GLN A 9 9.60 -38.24 35.36
CA GLN A 9 9.19 -37.31 34.27
C GLN A 9 9.59 -35.84 34.58
N PRO A 10 9.28 -34.79 33.75
CA PRO A 10 9.09 -34.62 32.29
C PRO A 10 9.76 -33.32 31.72
N THR A 11 9.91 -33.19 30.40
CA THR A 11 10.04 -31.92 29.62
C THR A 11 9.58 -32.24 28.20
N ASP A 12 8.41 -31.88 27.67
CA ASP A 12 7.82 -30.56 27.33
C ASP A 12 8.65 -29.66 26.40
N GLN A 13 7.94 -29.06 25.44
CA GLN A 13 8.29 -28.18 24.30
C GLN A 13 8.51 -28.92 22.96
N THR A 14 7.49 -29.04 22.08
CA THR A 14 6.95 -28.03 21.12
C THR A 14 8.07 -27.42 20.27
N ASP A 15 8.05 -27.55 18.94
CA ASP A 15 7.31 -26.60 18.11
C ASP A 15 6.52 -27.23 16.96
N ASP A 16 5.25 -26.86 17.01
CA ASP A 16 4.16 -27.10 16.11
C ASP A 16 4.10 -25.95 15.07
N ALA A 17 3.40 -26.20 13.97
CA ALA A 17 2.76 -25.21 13.11
C ALA A 17 3.59 -24.04 12.51
N ALA A 18 3.97 -24.21 11.24
CA ALA A 18 4.10 -23.10 10.29
C ALA A 18 2.70 -22.58 9.89
N ASP A 19 1.93 -22.11 10.87
CA ASP A 19 0.75 -21.28 10.67
C ASP A 19 1.15 -19.86 11.07
N HIS A 20 1.60 -19.08 10.09
CA HIS A 20 1.80 -17.65 10.30
C HIS A 20 0.43 -17.03 10.53
N ASP A 21 0.16 -16.83 11.82
CA ASP A 21 -1.00 -16.20 12.39
C ASP A 21 -1.32 -14.87 11.68
N LYS A 22 -2.42 -14.85 10.92
CA LYS A 22 -2.97 -13.62 10.34
C LYS A 22 -3.33 -12.60 11.43
N GLY A 23 -3.51 -13.03 12.68
CA GLY A 23 -3.73 -12.15 13.83
C GLY A 23 -2.50 -11.28 14.13
N ALA A 24 -1.32 -11.89 14.28
CA ALA A 24 -0.07 -11.18 14.54
C ALA A 24 0.28 -10.08 13.51
N LEU A 25 0.05 -10.34 12.22
CA LEU A 25 0.26 -9.35 11.15
C LEU A 25 -0.69 -8.15 11.24
N ALA A 26 -1.93 -8.36 11.68
CA ALA A 26 -2.90 -7.29 11.87
C ALA A 26 -2.54 -6.42 13.09
N GLU A 27 -2.04 -7.04 14.17
CA GLU A 27 -1.53 -6.29 15.33
C GLU A 27 -0.26 -5.49 14.98
N GLU A 28 0.67 -6.08 14.22
CA GLU A 28 1.83 -5.33 13.70
C GLU A 28 1.42 -4.15 12.81
N ALA A 29 0.40 -4.30 11.97
CA ALA A 29 -0.09 -3.21 11.13
C ALA A 29 -0.72 -2.05 11.93
N ASP A 30 -1.38 -2.35 13.06
CA ASP A 30 -1.97 -1.35 13.96
C ASP A 30 -0.92 -0.70 14.88
N GLN A 31 0.18 -1.41 15.20
CA GLN A 31 1.29 -0.86 15.97
C GLN A 31 2.32 -0.10 15.13
N THR A 32 2.49 -0.46 13.85
CA THR A 32 3.49 0.15 12.99
C THR A 32 2.83 1.25 12.17
N ASP A 33 3.17 2.52 12.45
CA ASP A 33 2.67 3.70 11.73
C ASP A 33 3.21 3.79 10.29
N ILE A 34 2.95 2.78 9.45
CA ILE A 34 3.23 2.81 8.01
C ILE A 34 2.08 3.56 7.33
N SER A 35 2.00 4.86 7.63
CA SER A 35 1.11 5.74 6.89
C SER A 35 1.60 5.87 5.45
N MET A 36 0.68 6.06 4.50
CA MET A 36 1.03 6.28 3.09
C MET A 36 2.03 7.45 2.89
N LEU A 37 2.14 8.37 3.85
CA LEU A 37 3.06 9.50 3.87
C LEU A 37 4.51 9.12 4.19
N SER A 38 4.76 7.97 4.84
CA SER A 38 6.12 7.52 5.15
C SER A 38 6.82 6.85 3.96
N ILE A 39 6.03 6.29 3.03
CA ILE A 39 6.47 5.65 1.79
C ILE A 39 6.38 6.57 0.55
N THR A 40 5.93 7.82 0.73
CA THR A 40 5.79 8.81 -0.37
C THR A 40 6.50 10.13 -0.07
N ASP A 41 7.09 10.74 -1.10
CA ASP A 41 7.78 12.03 -1.03
C ASP A 41 6.84 13.16 -1.51
N GLY A 42 5.73 13.33 -0.80
CA GLY A 42 4.72 14.35 -1.09
C GLY A 42 3.90 14.09 -2.35
N GLN A 43 3.33 15.15 -2.94
CA GLN A 43 2.39 15.08 -4.05
C GLN A 43 2.75 16.05 -5.19
N ASN A 44 2.32 15.73 -6.42
CA ASN A 44 2.37 16.65 -7.55
C ASN A 44 1.18 17.64 -7.51
N GLU A 45 1.21 18.70 -8.33
CA GLU A 45 0.13 19.71 -8.48
C GLU A 45 -1.25 19.10 -8.78
N ARG A 46 -1.26 17.86 -9.27
CA ARG A 46 -2.45 17.09 -9.63
C ARG A 46 -2.93 16.17 -8.50
N GLY A 47 -2.33 16.27 -7.31
CA GLY A 47 -2.64 15.47 -6.12
C GLY A 47 -2.14 14.02 -6.18
N ILE A 48 -1.29 13.67 -7.15
CA ILE A 48 -0.74 12.31 -7.30
C ILE A 48 0.49 12.19 -6.39
N PRO A 49 0.55 11.21 -5.47
CA PRO A 49 1.72 10.99 -4.61
C PRO A 49 2.99 10.68 -5.41
N ARG A 50 4.15 11.13 -4.94
CA ARG A 50 5.45 10.71 -5.47
C ARG A 50 5.97 9.56 -4.62
N VAL A 51 6.46 8.50 -5.25
CA VAL A 51 7.03 7.37 -4.52
C VAL A 51 8.42 7.73 -4.04
N LYS A 52 8.72 7.43 -2.79
CA LYS A 52 10.07 7.57 -2.24
C LYS A 52 10.96 6.47 -2.82
N PHE A 53 12.13 6.83 -3.33
CA PHE A 53 13.09 5.84 -3.78
C PHE A 53 13.79 5.23 -2.56
N VAL A 54 13.79 3.90 -2.46
CA VAL A 54 14.42 3.16 -1.37
C VAL A 54 15.68 2.49 -1.91
N GLU A 55 16.85 2.92 -1.43
CA GLU A 55 18.14 2.37 -1.84
C GLU A 55 18.45 1.03 -1.15
N ASP A 56 18.19 0.93 0.15
CA ASP A 56 18.34 -0.29 0.94
C ASP A 56 17.07 -0.57 1.75
N ILE A 57 16.47 -1.73 1.48
CA ILE A 57 15.21 -2.18 2.06
C ILE A 57 15.36 -2.48 3.55
N SER A 58 16.51 -3.03 3.98
CA SER A 58 16.76 -3.37 5.38
C SER A 58 16.82 -2.11 6.23
N SER A 59 17.62 -1.11 5.82
CA SER A 59 17.69 0.18 6.49
C SER A 59 16.34 0.92 6.54
N PHE A 60 15.52 0.76 5.49
CA PHE A 60 14.21 1.38 5.43
C PHE A 60 13.20 0.72 6.37
N ALA A 61 13.20 -0.62 6.45
CA ALA A 61 12.37 -1.37 7.39
C ALA A 61 12.68 -1.02 8.86
N GLU A 62 13.96 -0.80 9.17
CA GLU A 62 14.43 -0.38 10.51
C GLU A 62 14.10 1.08 10.85
N SER A 63 13.78 1.91 9.85
CA SER A 63 13.40 3.32 10.08
C SER A 63 12.02 3.49 10.73
N PHE A 64 11.20 2.43 10.71
CA PHE A 64 9.90 2.38 11.36
C PHE A 64 10.04 1.97 12.82
N THR A 65 9.11 2.41 13.67
CA THR A 65 9.10 2.06 15.09
C THR A 65 7.74 1.47 15.45
N PRO A 66 7.61 0.16 15.71
CA PRO A 66 8.62 -0.90 15.59
C PRO A 66 9.11 -1.15 14.15
N PRO A 67 10.24 -1.86 13.93
CA PRO A 67 10.73 -2.17 12.60
C PRO A 67 9.68 -2.90 11.77
N ALA A 68 9.45 -2.44 10.53
CA ALA A 68 8.43 -3.00 9.68
C ALA A 68 8.83 -4.39 9.18
N SER A 69 7.93 -5.37 9.32
CA SER A 69 8.12 -6.70 8.72
C SER A 69 8.05 -6.61 7.19
N ALA A 70 8.74 -7.54 6.50
CA ALA A 70 8.80 -7.55 5.05
C ALA A 70 7.40 -7.72 4.41
N GLU A 71 6.55 -8.54 5.01
CA GLU A 71 5.18 -8.78 4.54
C GLU A 71 4.32 -7.53 4.63
N LEU A 72 4.44 -6.78 5.73
CA LEU A 72 3.73 -5.52 5.92
C LEU A 72 4.16 -4.46 4.90
N LEU A 73 5.47 -4.37 4.63
CA LEU A 73 6.01 -3.45 3.62
C LEU A 73 5.49 -3.80 2.21
N ILE A 74 5.50 -5.08 1.85
CA ILE A 74 4.96 -5.58 0.57
C ILE A 74 3.47 -5.24 0.45
N GLY A 75 2.70 -5.43 1.53
CA GLY A 75 1.29 -5.05 1.58
C GLY A 75 1.08 -3.55 1.31
N ALA A 76 1.84 -2.69 1.97
CA ALA A 76 1.78 -1.24 1.79
C ALA A 76 2.15 -0.80 0.36
N PHE A 77 3.20 -1.39 -0.24
CA PHE A 77 3.58 -1.09 -1.61
C PHE A 77 2.58 -1.63 -2.65
N SER A 78 1.91 -2.75 -2.36
CA SER A 78 0.83 -3.29 -3.20
C SER A 78 -0.41 -2.37 -3.21
N ASP A 79 -0.79 -1.83 -2.05
CA ASP A 79 -1.86 -0.84 -1.96
C ASP A 79 -1.49 0.46 -2.71
N LEU A 80 -0.27 0.95 -2.51
CA LEU A 80 0.25 2.11 -3.23
C LEU A 80 0.21 1.90 -4.75
N PHE A 81 0.62 0.74 -5.24
CA PHE A 81 0.55 0.37 -6.65
C PHE A 81 -0.90 0.39 -7.18
N SER A 82 -1.84 -0.19 -6.42
CA SER A 82 -3.27 -0.22 -6.77
C SER A 82 -3.84 1.19 -6.91
N LYS A 83 -3.46 2.11 -6.01
CA LYS A 83 -3.85 3.53 -6.09
C LYS A 83 -3.27 4.21 -7.34
N PHE A 84 -2.02 3.94 -7.70
CA PHE A 84 -1.44 4.47 -8.95
C PHE A 84 -2.17 3.97 -10.19
N LYS A 85 -2.58 2.70 -10.22
CA LYS A 85 -3.40 2.16 -11.32
C LYS A 85 -4.75 2.85 -11.44
N ALA A 86 -5.39 3.17 -10.32
CA ALA A 86 -6.60 3.99 -10.31
C ALA A 86 -6.34 5.40 -10.86
N TYR A 87 -5.25 6.07 -10.44
CA TYR A 87 -4.88 7.39 -10.96
C TYR A 87 -4.60 7.38 -12.46
N GLU A 88 -3.92 6.35 -12.97
CA GLU A 88 -3.66 6.15 -14.40
C GLU A 88 -4.97 6.08 -15.20
N THR A 89 -5.90 5.25 -14.73
CA THR A 89 -7.22 5.09 -15.33
C THR A 89 -8.01 6.41 -15.32
N ASN A 90 -8.04 7.09 -14.17
CA ASN A 90 -8.69 8.40 -14.02
C ASN A 90 -8.08 9.46 -14.94
N LEU A 91 -6.77 9.45 -15.15
CA LEU A 91 -6.08 10.32 -16.10
C LEU A 91 -6.61 10.13 -17.51
N SER A 92 -6.66 8.87 -17.94
CA SER A 92 -7.05 8.50 -19.29
C SER A 92 -8.50 8.88 -19.56
N GLN A 93 -9.38 8.62 -18.59
CA GLN A 93 -10.79 9.00 -18.65
C GLN A 93 -10.99 10.51 -18.68
N LYS A 94 -10.28 11.29 -17.85
CA LYS A 94 -10.35 12.76 -17.87
C LYS A 94 -9.90 13.31 -19.22
N ARG A 95 -8.81 12.78 -19.78
CA ARG A 95 -8.32 13.16 -21.10
C ARG A 95 -9.38 12.92 -22.18
N LEU A 96 -10.00 11.74 -22.20
CA LEU A 96 -11.05 11.41 -23.16
C LEU A 96 -12.27 12.34 -23.02
N ASN A 97 -12.71 12.58 -21.79
CA ASN A 97 -13.81 13.52 -21.51
C ASN A 97 -13.52 14.93 -22.03
N TYR A 98 -12.30 15.44 -21.82
CA TYR A 98 -11.92 16.76 -22.35
C TYR A 98 -11.92 16.79 -23.88
N GLN A 99 -11.40 15.74 -24.52
CA GLN A 99 -11.44 15.63 -25.98
C GLN A 99 -12.86 15.62 -26.55
N GLN A 100 -13.81 15.01 -25.84
CA GLN A 100 -15.22 15.02 -26.23
C GLN A 100 -15.91 16.38 -25.99
N LYS A 101 -15.55 17.08 -24.90
CA LYS A 101 -16.16 18.36 -24.53
C LYS A 101 -15.68 19.55 -25.37
N ILE A 102 -14.43 19.52 -25.85
CA ILE A 102 -13.88 20.59 -26.69
C ILE A 102 -14.80 20.94 -27.88
N PRO A 103 -15.19 20.01 -28.76
CA PRO A 103 -16.02 20.35 -29.92
C PRO A 103 -17.44 20.79 -29.54
N GLU A 104 -17.97 20.32 -28.41
CA GLU A 104 -19.27 20.76 -27.89
C GLU A 104 -19.22 22.22 -27.45
N ILE A 105 -18.17 22.59 -26.69
CA ILE A 105 -17.94 23.95 -26.22
C ILE A 105 -17.69 24.90 -27.40
N GLU A 106 -16.93 24.48 -28.41
CA GLU A 106 -16.70 25.26 -29.62
C GLU A 106 -18.00 25.56 -30.38
N LYS A 107 -18.87 24.55 -30.56
CA LYS A 107 -20.19 24.75 -31.18
C LYS A 107 -21.07 25.71 -30.36
N SER A 108 -21.05 25.59 -29.04
CA SER A 108 -21.77 26.49 -28.14
C SER A 108 -21.28 27.94 -28.28
N LEU A 109 -19.96 28.15 -28.32
CA LEU A 109 -19.35 29.46 -28.54
C LEU A 109 -19.73 30.06 -29.91
N LEU A 110 -19.73 29.24 -30.97
CA LEU A 110 -20.16 29.68 -32.30
C LEU A 110 -21.62 30.13 -32.32
N LEU A 111 -22.51 29.39 -31.66
CA LEU A 111 -23.93 29.74 -31.55
C LEU A 111 -24.11 31.06 -30.80
N VAL A 112 -23.47 31.21 -29.64
CA VAL A 112 -23.56 32.45 -28.84
C VAL A 112 -23.04 33.66 -29.62
N ASN A 113 -21.93 33.51 -30.35
CA ASN A 113 -21.38 34.58 -31.19
C ASN A 113 -22.32 34.95 -32.35
N HIS A 114 -23.06 34.00 -32.91
CA HIS A 114 -24.05 34.28 -33.94
C HIS A 114 -25.25 35.08 -33.40
N LEU A 115 -25.68 34.79 -32.17
CA LEU A 115 -26.81 35.48 -31.51
C LEU A 115 -26.46 36.87 -30.95
N LYS A 116 -25.17 37.15 -30.74
CA LYS A 116 -24.68 38.46 -30.27
C LYS A 116 -24.51 39.50 -31.37
N LYS A 117 -24.57 39.08 -32.64
CA LYS A 117 -24.66 39.98 -33.80
C LYS A 117 -26.11 40.31 -34.08
#